data_AF-A0A2A4XHM1-F1
#
_entry.id   AF-A0A2A4XHM1-F1
#
_cell.length_a   1.000
_cell.length_b   1.000
_cell.length_c   1.000
_cell.angle_alpha   90.00
_cell.angle_beta   90.00
_cell.angle_gamma   90.00
#
_symmetry.space_group_name_H-M   'P 1'
#
loop_
_entity.id
_entity.type
_entity.pdbx_description
1 polymer ?
#
loop_
_entity_poly.entity_id
_entity_poly.type
_entity_poly.pdbx_seq_one_letter_code
_entity_poly.pdbx_strand_id
1 'polypeptide(L)'
;MIALFSGARLEEIGQLNTDDIKTCPDTNIIYMNITDSGISGDGKRKHAKNKNSVRPIPVHSTLIEMGFLEYVEKRKQDKKDKSLFKLKRDNQGRLGKGLSNWFSRFEKRPNGNGHILSYIERRGVASKGRYETGERWTKTFHSFRHTAIDNLRGKKLDGGQFIREQDIGLVMGHEKGKLETASYGMDRSQLELRKAVIKAIQYQVPWLVDH
;
A
#
# COMPACT_ATOMS: atom_id res chain seq x y z
N MET A 1 5.05 5.88 1.83
CA MET A 1 3.86 6.56 2.40
C MET A 1 2.56 5.90 1.95
N ILE A 2 2.33 5.69 0.65
CA ILE A 2 1.11 4.99 0.17
C ILE A 2 0.88 3.66 0.89
N ALA A 3 1.90 2.80 1.02
CA ALA A 3 1.75 1.50 1.69
C ALA A 3 1.28 1.59 3.16
N LEU A 4 1.66 2.66 3.87
CA LEU A 4 1.20 2.93 5.24
C LEU A 4 -0.28 3.33 5.23
N PHE A 5 -0.62 4.36 4.45
CA PHE A 5 -1.96 4.95 4.44
C PHE A 5 -3.01 4.21 3.60
N SER A 6 -2.64 3.08 2.96
CA SER A 6 -3.56 2.25 2.17
C SER A 6 -3.56 0.78 2.57
N GLY A 7 -2.50 0.33 3.28
CA GLY A 7 -2.22 -1.07 3.51
C GLY A 7 -2.00 -1.91 2.24
N ALA A 8 -1.93 -1.29 1.06
CA ALA A 8 -1.76 -2.00 -0.21
C ALA A 8 -0.40 -2.73 -0.26
N ARG A 9 -0.37 -3.89 -0.93
CA ARG A 9 0.86 -4.65 -1.10
C ARG A 9 1.79 -3.92 -2.07
N LEU A 10 3.10 -4.09 -1.90
CA LEU A 10 4.08 -3.41 -2.76
C LEU A 10 3.91 -3.74 -4.24
N GLU A 11 3.60 -5.00 -4.56
CA GLU A 11 3.35 -5.42 -5.94
C GLU A 11 2.05 -4.82 -6.50
N GLU A 12 1.02 -4.60 -5.66
CA GLU A 12 -0.22 -3.92 -6.07
C GLU A 12 0.08 -2.45 -6.41
N ILE A 13 0.80 -1.76 -5.52
CA ILE A 13 1.23 -0.36 -5.73
C ILE A 13 2.11 -0.23 -6.97
N GLY A 14 3.05 -1.17 -7.15
CA GLY A 14 3.99 -1.16 -8.27
C GLY A 14 3.34 -1.39 -9.64
N GLN A 15 2.15 -2.01 -9.67
CA GLN A 15 1.39 -2.27 -10.90
C GLN A 15 0.40 -1.15 -11.26
N LEU A 16 0.23 -0.14 -10.41
CA LEU A 16 -0.65 0.98 -10.69
C LEU A 16 -0.14 1.81 -11.86
N ASN A 17 -1.05 2.13 -12.77
CA ASN A 17 -0.91 3.18 -13.76
C ASN A 17 -1.54 4.47 -13.23
N THR A 18 -1.21 5.59 -13.87
CA THR A 18 -1.87 6.86 -13.58
C THR A 18 -3.39 6.80 -13.78
N ASP A 19 -3.86 5.99 -14.74
CA ASP A 19 -5.27 5.82 -15.08
C ASP A 19 -6.04 4.95 -14.05
N ASP A 20 -5.33 4.32 -13.12
CA ASP A 20 -5.95 3.60 -11.99
C ASP A 20 -6.27 4.52 -10.82
N ILE A 21 -5.84 5.78 -10.86
CA ILE A 21 -6.27 6.82 -9.92
C ILE A 21 -7.56 7.42 -10.46
N LYS A 22 -8.67 7.06 -9.82
CA LYS A 22 -10.02 7.37 -10.30
C LYS A 22 -10.80 8.17 -9.27
N THR A 23 -11.78 8.92 -9.74
CA THR A 23 -12.76 9.61 -8.91
C THR A 23 -14.11 8.94 -9.13
N CYS A 24 -14.77 8.54 -8.04
CA CYS A 24 -16.14 8.03 -8.11
C CYS A 24 -17.09 9.22 -8.38
N PRO A 25 -17.84 9.24 -9.50
CA PRO A 25 -18.68 10.39 -9.86
C PRO A 25 -19.74 10.72 -8.81
N ASP A 26 -20.30 9.71 -8.14
CA ASP A 26 -21.43 9.88 -7.21
C ASP A 26 -21.02 10.40 -5.82
N THR A 27 -19.76 10.20 -5.44
CA THR A 27 -19.24 10.53 -4.08
C THR A 27 -18.08 11.51 -4.10
N ASN A 28 -17.49 11.77 -5.26
CA ASN A 28 -16.23 12.48 -5.43
C ASN A 28 -15.04 11.86 -4.69
N ILE A 29 -15.15 10.59 -4.27
CA ILE A 29 -14.04 9.89 -3.62
C ILE A 29 -12.98 9.54 -4.65
N ILE A 30 -11.77 10.01 -4.41
CA ILE A 30 -10.59 9.61 -5.17
C ILE A 30 -10.06 8.29 -4.59
N TYR A 31 -9.82 7.31 -5.45
CA TYR A 31 -9.35 5.98 -5.05
C TYR A 31 -8.32 5.42 -6.03
N MET A 32 -7.45 4.55 -5.51
CA MET A 32 -6.59 3.67 -6.29
C MET A 32 -7.37 2.40 -6.64
N ASN A 33 -7.49 2.10 -7.92
CA ASN A 33 -8.16 0.89 -8.40
C ASN A 33 -7.16 -0.27 -8.48
N ILE A 34 -7.10 -1.12 -7.44
CA ILE A 34 -6.31 -2.35 -7.50
C ILE A 34 -7.09 -3.35 -8.35
N THR A 35 -6.50 -3.78 -9.47
CA THR A 35 -7.12 -4.70 -10.41
C THR A 35 -6.10 -5.67 -10.99
N ASP A 36 -6.54 -6.87 -11.36
CA ASP A 36 -5.78 -7.85 -12.13
C ASP A 36 -6.07 -7.80 -13.63
N SER A 37 -7.06 -7.00 -14.03
CA SER A 37 -7.38 -6.75 -15.42
C SER A 37 -6.51 -5.63 -16.01
N GLY A 38 -6.16 -5.77 -17.28
CA GLY A 38 -5.39 -4.77 -18.02
C GLY A 38 -3.87 -4.97 -18.00
N ILE A 39 -3.17 -3.93 -18.45
CA ILE A 39 -1.73 -3.92 -18.69
C ILE A 39 -1.08 -2.88 -17.77
N SER A 40 -0.05 -3.27 -17.01
CA SER A 40 0.79 -2.33 -16.25
C SER A 40 1.65 -1.49 -17.18
N GLY A 41 2.15 -0.35 -16.71
CA GLY A 41 2.88 0.60 -17.57
C GLY A 41 4.16 0.07 -18.22
N ASP A 42 4.66 -1.09 -17.77
CA ASP A 42 5.75 -1.83 -18.41
C ASP A 42 5.29 -2.83 -19.49
N GLY A 43 4.03 -2.77 -19.91
CA GLY A 43 3.49 -3.56 -21.03
C GLY A 43 3.07 -4.98 -20.68
N LYS A 44 3.16 -5.41 -19.41
CA LYS A 44 2.77 -6.77 -18.99
C LYS A 44 1.37 -6.80 -18.37
N ARG A 45 0.72 -7.97 -18.38
CA ARG A 45 -0.57 -8.14 -17.70
C ARG A 45 -0.43 -7.89 -16.21
N LYS A 46 -1.42 -7.18 -15.65
CA LYS A 46 -1.56 -7.07 -14.21
C LYS A 46 -1.88 -8.43 -13.60
N HIS A 47 -1.50 -8.60 -12.35
CA HIS A 47 -1.71 -9.82 -11.60
C HIS A 47 -2.06 -9.49 -10.16
N ALA A 48 -3.21 -10.00 -9.72
CA ALA A 48 -3.59 -10.10 -8.32
C ALA A 48 -3.20 -11.46 -7.77
N LYS A 49 -2.67 -11.48 -6.54
CA LYS A 49 -2.35 -12.73 -5.85
C LYS A 49 -3.58 -13.61 -5.60
N ASN A 50 -4.75 -13.00 -5.43
CA ASN A 50 -6.04 -13.67 -5.29
C ASN A 50 -7.19 -12.71 -5.67
N LYS A 51 -8.40 -13.24 -5.89
CA LYS A 51 -9.58 -12.44 -6.26
C LYS A 51 -9.87 -11.29 -5.27
N ASN A 52 -9.60 -11.50 -3.98
CA ASN A 52 -9.80 -10.50 -2.91
C ASN A 52 -8.79 -9.34 -2.96
N SER A 53 -7.81 -9.39 -3.85
CA SER A 53 -6.90 -8.27 -4.08
C SER A 53 -7.51 -7.21 -5.00
N VAL A 54 -8.50 -7.56 -5.84
CA VAL A 54 -9.19 -6.59 -6.71
C VAL A 54 -10.14 -5.75 -5.87
N ARG A 55 -9.84 -4.47 -5.71
CA ARG A 55 -10.60 -3.56 -4.85
C ARG A 55 -10.27 -2.09 -5.10
N PRO A 56 -11.23 -1.17 -4.91
CA PRO A 56 -10.92 0.23 -4.76
C PRO A 56 -10.35 0.51 -3.37
N ILE A 57 -9.30 1.35 -3.30
CA ILE A 57 -8.74 1.85 -2.04
C ILE A 57 -8.76 3.38 -2.06
N PRO A 58 -9.61 4.02 -1.27
CA PRO A 58 -9.64 5.48 -1.17
C PRO A 58 -8.28 6.08 -0.84
N VAL A 59 -7.97 7.21 -1.46
CA VAL A 59 -6.73 7.95 -1.19
C VAL A 59 -6.89 8.69 0.14
N HIS A 60 -5.99 8.39 1.08
CA HIS A 60 -5.97 9.05 2.39
C HIS A 60 -5.67 10.56 2.26
N SER A 61 -6.29 11.40 3.10
CA SER A 61 -6.11 12.87 3.05
C SER A 61 -4.65 13.29 3.22
N THR A 62 -3.91 12.68 4.13
CA THR A 62 -2.46 12.92 4.31
C THR A 62 -1.66 12.69 3.03
N LEU A 63 -2.04 11.74 2.16
CA LEU A 63 -1.36 11.57 0.88
C LEU A 63 -1.67 12.74 -0.07
N ILE A 64 -2.91 13.21 -0.07
CA ILE A 64 -3.35 14.37 -0.85
C ILE A 64 -2.59 15.62 -0.39
N GLU A 65 -2.55 15.88 0.92
CA GLU A 65 -1.82 17.00 1.54
C GLU A 65 -0.31 16.99 1.20
N MET A 66 0.28 15.81 1.05
CA MET A 66 1.69 15.63 0.67
C MET A 66 1.96 15.80 -0.83
N GLY A 67 0.96 16.17 -1.62
CA GLY A 67 1.12 16.42 -3.04
C GLY A 67 0.94 15.19 -3.93
N PHE A 68 0.23 14.14 -3.47
CA PHE A 68 0.08 12.90 -4.25
C PHE A 68 -0.66 13.13 -5.57
N LEU A 69 -1.68 13.99 -5.60
CA LEU A 69 -2.46 14.23 -6.82
C LEU A 69 -1.64 15.01 -7.84
N GLU A 70 -0.85 15.98 -7.39
CA GLU A 70 0.10 16.74 -8.18
C GLU A 70 1.17 15.84 -8.78
N TYR A 71 1.64 14.85 -8.01
CA TYR A 71 2.53 13.81 -8.51
C TYR A 71 1.87 12.98 -9.61
N VAL A 72 0.62 12.55 -9.42
CA VAL A 72 -0.15 11.79 -10.42
C VAL A 72 -0.30 12.59 -11.71
N GLU A 73 -0.68 13.87 -11.61
CA GLU A 73 -0.83 14.74 -12.79
C GLU A 73 0.48 14.96 -13.52
N LYS A 74 1.59 15.19 -12.81
CA LYS A 74 2.93 15.24 -13.43
C LYS A 74 3.29 13.94 -14.13
N ARG A 75 2.95 12.78 -13.55
CA ARG A 75 3.19 11.47 -14.18
C ARG A 75 2.35 11.26 -15.43
N LYS A 76 1.11 11.74 -15.48
CA LYS A 76 0.22 11.65 -16.66
C LYS A 76 0.78 12.36 -17.89
N GLN A 77 1.66 13.36 -17.71
CA GLN A 77 2.33 14.05 -18.82
C GLN A 77 3.30 13.13 -19.60
N ASP A 78 3.78 12.05 -18.99
CA ASP A 78 4.63 11.06 -19.64
C ASP A 78 3.80 10.07 -20.47
N LYS A 79 3.60 10.41 -21.75
CA LYS A 79 2.80 9.59 -22.67
C LYS A 79 3.45 8.23 -23.02
N LYS A 80 4.74 8.04 -22.70
CA LYS A 80 5.49 6.81 -23.03
C LYS A 80 5.44 5.78 -21.91
N ASP A 81 5.28 6.22 -20.67
CA ASP A 81 5.24 5.35 -19.50
C ASP A 81 4.08 5.72 -18.59
N LYS A 82 3.03 4.90 -18.64
CA LYS A 82 1.81 5.07 -17.85
C LYS A 82 1.95 4.61 -16.40
N SER A 83 3.09 4.02 -16.01
CA SER A 83 3.31 3.53 -14.65
C SER A 83 3.23 4.70 -13.67
N LEU A 84 2.45 4.53 -12.59
CA LEU A 84 2.43 5.51 -11.51
C LEU A 84 3.83 5.62 -10.90
N PHE A 85 4.47 4.47 -10.62
CA PHE A 85 5.86 4.38 -10.15
C PHE A 85 6.74 3.67 -11.18
N LYS A 86 7.88 4.28 -11.53
CA LYS A 86 8.88 3.71 -12.45
C LYS A 86 9.70 2.60 -11.78
N LEU A 87 9.06 1.46 -11.52
CA LEU A 87 9.71 0.28 -10.95
C LEU A 87 10.12 -0.70 -12.05
N LYS A 88 11.23 -1.40 -11.83
CA LYS A 88 11.69 -2.48 -12.71
C LYS A 88 11.27 -3.84 -12.16
N ARG A 89 10.91 -4.75 -13.05
CA ARG A 89 10.71 -6.16 -12.69
C ARG A 89 12.05 -6.82 -12.36
N ASP A 90 12.02 -7.77 -11.44
CA ASP A 90 13.12 -8.70 -11.22
C ASP A 90 13.14 -9.82 -12.26
N ASN A 91 14.13 -10.71 -12.16
CA ASN A 91 14.28 -11.88 -13.04
C ASN A 91 13.11 -12.86 -12.96
N GLN A 92 12.28 -12.78 -11.91
CA GLN A 92 11.06 -13.59 -11.74
C GLN A 92 9.81 -12.85 -12.23
N GLY A 93 9.98 -11.66 -12.83
CA GLY A 93 8.89 -10.86 -13.34
C GLY A 93 8.09 -10.11 -12.26
N ARG A 94 8.58 -10.00 -11.03
CA ARG A 94 7.87 -9.30 -9.93
C ARG A 94 8.24 -7.83 -9.88
N LEU A 95 7.25 -6.96 -9.72
CA LEU A 95 7.46 -5.53 -9.48
C LEU A 95 7.68 -5.26 -7.99
N GLY A 96 8.67 -4.42 -7.67
CA GLY A 96 8.91 -4.00 -6.28
C GLY A 96 9.94 -4.83 -5.51
N LYS A 97 10.45 -5.95 -6.02
CA LYS A 97 11.57 -6.67 -5.37
C LYS A 97 12.79 -5.77 -5.16
N GLY A 98 13.14 -4.98 -6.19
CA GLY A 98 14.22 -3.99 -6.09
C GLY A 98 13.98 -2.97 -4.99
N LEU A 99 12.74 -2.47 -4.86
CA LEU A 99 12.36 -1.52 -3.82
C LEU A 99 12.35 -2.16 -2.42
N SER A 100 11.86 -3.39 -2.29
CA SER A 100 11.91 -4.15 -1.03
C SER A 100 13.36 -4.38 -0.58
N ASN A 101 14.25 -4.71 -1.51
CA ASN A 101 15.68 -4.87 -1.24
C ASN A 101 16.31 -3.53 -0.84
N TRP A 102 16.06 -2.45 -1.58
CA TRP A 102 16.53 -1.12 -1.21
C TRP A 102 16.08 -0.72 0.21
N PHE A 103 14.84 -1.06 0.55
CA PHE A 103 14.22 -0.69 1.83
C PHE A 103 14.82 -1.43 3.03
N SER A 104 14.98 -2.75 2.94
CA SER A 104 15.24 -3.62 4.10
C SER A 104 16.28 -4.73 3.89
N ARG A 105 17.02 -4.76 2.78
CA ARG A 105 18.10 -5.75 2.57
C ARG A 105 19.18 -5.60 3.65
N PHE A 106 19.56 -6.73 4.24
CA PHE A 106 20.69 -6.80 5.15
C PHE A 106 21.41 -8.13 4.94
N GLU A 107 22.45 -8.10 4.13
CA GLU A 107 23.26 -9.25 3.74
C GLU A 107 24.73 -8.97 4.03
N LYS A 108 25.50 -10.02 4.33
CA LYS A 108 26.96 -9.90 4.45
C LYS A 108 27.53 -9.55 3.08
N ARG A 109 28.53 -8.67 3.04
CA ARG A 109 29.25 -8.39 1.81
C ARG A 109 30.04 -9.64 1.37
N PRO A 110 30.17 -9.90 0.06
CA PRO A 110 30.93 -11.05 -0.44
C PRO A 110 32.38 -11.10 0.06
N ASN A 111 32.98 -9.93 0.31
CA ASN A 111 34.35 -9.79 0.80
C ASN A 111 34.49 -9.94 2.33
N GLY A 112 33.42 -10.34 3.05
CA GLY A 112 33.43 -10.51 4.50
C GLY A 112 33.40 -9.22 5.32
N ASN A 113 33.66 -8.06 4.71
CA ASN A 113 33.81 -6.79 5.40
C ASN A 113 32.47 -6.10 5.64
N GLY A 114 31.74 -6.60 6.64
CA GLY A 114 30.50 -6.01 7.13
C GLY A 114 29.27 -6.33 6.27
N HIS A 115 28.28 -5.43 6.34
CA HIS A 115 26.96 -5.64 5.75
C HIS A 115 26.62 -4.61 4.68
N ILE A 116 25.73 -4.99 3.77
CA ILE A 116 25.02 -4.05 2.92
C ILE A 116 23.92 -3.44 3.79
N LEU A 117 24.05 -2.15 4.11
CA LEU A 117 23.02 -1.42 4.85
C LEU A 117 21.90 -1.01 3.88
N SER A 118 20.66 -1.30 4.24
CA SER A 118 19.47 -0.83 3.52
C SER A 118 19.05 0.57 3.97
N TYR A 119 17.98 1.10 3.37
CA TYR A 119 17.45 2.41 3.73
C TYR A 119 17.13 2.52 5.23
N ILE A 120 16.40 1.56 5.81
CA ILE A 120 16.00 1.65 7.23
C ILE A 120 17.20 1.58 8.18
N GLU A 121 18.19 0.76 7.85
CA GLU A 121 19.44 0.63 8.62
C GLU A 121 20.25 1.92 8.57
N ARG A 122 20.33 2.55 7.40
CA ARG A 122 20.96 3.89 7.25
C ARG A 122 20.20 4.99 8.00
N ARG A 123 18.96 4.75 8.39
CA ARG A 123 18.16 5.66 9.23
C ARG A 123 18.17 5.26 10.72
N GLY A 124 19.04 4.33 11.12
CA GLY A 124 19.17 3.89 12.51
C GLY A 124 18.09 2.89 12.96
N VAL A 125 17.33 2.31 12.03
CA VAL A 125 16.29 1.31 12.34
C VAL A 125 16.77 -0.06 11.90
N ALA A 126 16.94 -0.96 12.88
CA ALA A 126 17.32 -2.34 12.62
C ALA A 126 16.23 -3.07 11.81
N SER A 127 16.64 -3.72 10.73
CA SER A 127 15.79 -4.48 9.80
C SER A 127 15.49 -5.89 10.30
N LYS A 128 16.25 -6.40 11.27
CA LYS A 128 16.09 -7.73 11.84
C LYS A 128 16.73 -7.82 13.22
N GLY A 129 16.26 -8.76 14.02
CA GLY A 129 16.81 -9.04 15.34
C GLY A 129 16.16 -10.27 15.95
N ARG A 130 16.29 -10.40 17.27
CA ARG A 130 15.61 -11.43 18.07
C ARG A 130 14.90 -10.78 19.24
N TYR A 131 13.77 -11.36 19.63
CA TYR A 131 13.15 -11.08 20.92
C TYR A 131 13.95 -11.76 22.04
N GLU A 132 13.67 -11.40 23.29
CA GLU A 132 14.25 -12.03 24.48
C GLU A 132 13.95 -13.54 24.54
N THR A 133 12.79 -13.95 24.00
CA THR A 133 12.38 -15.34 23.82
C THR A 133 13.23 -16.12 22.80
N GLY A 134 14.15 -15.45 22.10
CA GLY A 134 15.00 -16.02 21.06
C GLY A 134 14.39 -16.05 19.66
N GLU A 135 13.08 -15.77 19.53
CA GLU A 135 12.38 -15.71 18.25
C GLU A 135 12.92 -14.58 17.36
N ARG A 136 13.09 -14.85 16.06
CA ARG A 136 13.61 -13.86 15.11
C ARG A 136 12.51 -12.96 14.61
N TRP A 137 12.78 -11.66 14.53
CA TRP A 137 11.90 -10.69 13.86
C TRP A 137 12.60 -10.06 12.67
N THR A 138 11.82 -9.65 11.67
CA THR A 138 12.31 -8.95 10.48
C THR A 138 11.32 -7.85 10.08
N LYS A 139 11.83 -6.64 9.83
CA LYS A 139 11.10 -5.52 9.26
C LYS A 139 11.36 -5.48 7.75
N THR A 140 10.34 -5.84 6.99
CA THR A 140 10.33 -5.70 5.53
C THR A 140 9.35 -4.61 5.10
N PHE A 141 9.24 -4.34 3.79
CA PHE A 141 8.19 -3.47 3.28
C PHE A 141 6.78 -3.97 3.63
N HIS A 142 6.59 -5.29 3.84
CA HIS A 142 5.32 -5.87 4.26
C HIS A 142 4.90 -5.43 5.67
N SER A 143 5.87 -5.02 6.51
CA SER A 143 5.59 -4.53 7.87
C SER A 143 4.66 -3.32 7.84
N PHE A 144 4.72 -2.47 6.82
CA PHE A 144 3.81 -1.32 6.71
C PHE A 144 2.34 -1.71 6.68
N ARG A 145 2.02 -2.82 6.00
CA ARG A 145 0.65 -3.34 5.98
C ARG A 145 0.23 -3.86 7.34
N HIS A 146 1.11 -4.58 8.04
CA HIS A 146 0.84 -5.02 9.41
C HIS A 146 0.64 -3.82 10.33
N THR A 147 1.50 -2.80 10.24
CA THR A 147 1.34 -1.55 10.99
C THR A 147 0.02 -0.87 10.68
N ALA A 148 -0.42 -0.82 9.42
CA ALA A 148 -1.72 -0.24 9.06
C ALA A 148 -2.90 -1.05 9.66
N ILE A 149 -2.82 -2.38 9.65
CA ILE A 149 -3.82 -3.25 10.29
C ILE A 149 -3.85 -3.01 11.80
N ASP A 150 -2.70 -3.07 12.47
CA ASP A 150 -2.61 -2.88 13.92
C ASP A 150 -3.03 -1.45 14.32
N ASN A 151 -2.78 -0.46 13.46
CA ASN A 151 -3.23 0.91 13.68
C ASN A 151 -4.75 1.05 13.67
N LEU A 152 -5.47 0.20 12.93
CA LEU A 152 -6.93 0.22 12.85
C LEU A 152 -7.61 -0.56 13.97
N ARG A 153 -6.91 -1.51 14.60
CA ARG A 153 -7.46 -2.32 15.68
C ARG A 153 -7.80 -1.44 16.88
N GLY A 154 -9.01 -1.62 17.40
CA GLY A 154 -9.53 -0.84 18.54
C GLY A 154 -9.94 0.60 18.21
N LYS A 155 -9.75 1.07 16.96
CA LYS A 155 -10.23 2.39 16.54
C LYS A 155 -11.73 2.38 16.25
N LYS A 156 -12.30 3.58 16.23
CA LYS A 156 -13.70 3.84 15.90
C LYS A 156 -13.80 4.63 14.60
N LEU A 157 -14.89 4.40 13.88
CA LEU A 157 -15.35 5.29 12.83
C LEU A 157 -15.86 6.60 13.44
N ASP A 158 -16.01 7.63 12.62
CA ASP A 158 -16.51 8.95 13.06
C ASP A 158 -17.89 8.87 13.76
N GLY A 159 -18.71 7.88 13.39
CA GLY A 159 -20.00 7.59 14.04
C GLY A 159 -19.90 6.86 15.39
N GLY A 160 -18.71 6.70 15.96
CA GLY A 160 -18.47 6.09 17.28
C GLY A 160 -18.48 4.55 17.30
N GLN A 161 -18.84 3.91 16.18
CA GLN A 161 -18.80 2.45 16.03
C GLN A 161 -17.35 1.95 15.91
N PHE A 162 -17.04 0.83 16.56
CA PHE A 162 -15.71 0.21 16.43
C PHE A 162 -15.50 -0.35 15.02
N ILE A 163 -14.28 -0.21 14.52
CA ILE A 163 -13.83 -0.83 13.28
C ILE A 163 -13.65 -2.32 13.55
N ARG A 164 -14.41 -3.16 12.85
CA ARG A 164 -14.36 -4.62 13.01
C ARG A 164 -13.28 -5.21 12.11
N GLU A 165 -12.82 -6.41 12.41
CA GLU A 165 -11.84 -7.14 11.58
C GLU A 165 -12.32 -7.34 10.13
N GLN A 166 -13.64 -7.42 9.91
CA GLN A 166 -14.23 -7.47 8.57
C GLN A 166 -14.05 -6.15 7.81
N ASP A 167 -14.23 -5.01 8.48
CA ASP A 167 -14.08 -3.68 7.88
C ASP A 167 -12.59 -3.42 7.53
N ILE A 168 -11.67 -3.89 8.38
CA ILE A 168 -10.23 -3.92 8.07
C ILE A 168 -9.97 -4.85 6.88
N GLY A 169 -10.56 -6.05 6.89
CA GLY A 169 -10.44 -7.05 5.84
C GLY A 169 -10.88 -6.55 4.46
N LEU A 170 -11.95 -5.75 4.42
CA LEU A 170 -12.50 -5.10 3.22
C LEU A 170 -11.45 -4.19 2.54
N VAL A 171 -10.80 -3.34 3.32
CA VAL A 171 -9.77 -2.39 2.83
C VAL A 171 -8.48 -3.12 2.50
N MET A 172 -8.08 -4.07 3.34
CA MET A 172 -6.81 -4.76 3.21
C MET A 172 -6.86 -5.82 2.12
N GLY A 173 -8.00 -6.44 1.83
CA GLY A 173 -8.08 -7.61 0.95
C GLY A 173 -7.65 -8.89 1.67
N HIS A 174 -8.18 -9.07 2.90
CA HIS A 174 -7.96 -10.25 3.76
C HIS A 174 -9.22 -11.09 4.00
N GLU A 175 -10.38 -10.77 3.40
CA GLU A 175 -11.59 -11.56 3.61
C GLU A 175 -11.39 -13.04 3.22
N LYS A 176 -11.97 -13.94 4.02
CA LYS A 176 -12.05 -15.39 3.76
C LYS A 176 -13.42 -15.82 3.20
N GLY A 177 -14.34 -14.88 2.93
CA GLY A 177 -15.69 -15.14 2.41
C GLY A 177 -15.79 -14.92 0.90
N LYS A 178 -16.78 -15.55 0.27
CA LYS A 178 -17.09 -15.44 -1.17
C LYS A 178 -17.15 -13.97 -1.60
N LEU A 179 -16.51 -13.66 -2.73
CA LEU A 179 -16.79 -12.43 -3.46
C LEU A 179 -18.27 -12.42 -3.81
N GLU A 180 -19.03 -11.50 -3.22
CA GLU A 180 -20.17 -10.95 -3.92
C GLU A 180 -19.62 -10.04 -5.02
N THR A 181 -19.39 -10.72 -6.15
CA THR A 181 -19.58 -10.22 -7.51
C THR A 181 -18.81 -8.96 -7.88
N ALA A 182 -17.61 -9.18 -8.39
CA ALA A 182 -16.80 -8.24 -9.17
C ALA A 182 -17.43 -7.82 -10.52
N SER A 183 -18.75 -7.66 -10.60
CA SER A 183 -19.44 -7.26 -11.83
C SER A 183 -20.86 -6.75 -11.58
N TYR A 184 -21.02 -5.66 -10.82
CA TYR A 184 -22.07 -4.64 -11.04
C TYR A 184 -21.95 -3.57 -9.95
N GLY A 185 -21.68 -2.32 -10.34
CA GLY A 185 -21.73 -1.16 -9.44
C GLY A 185 -20.62 -1.14 -8.38
N MET A 186 -19.78 -0.11 -8.42
CA MET A 186 -19.07 0.29 -7.21
C MET A 186 -20.16 0.67 -6.20
N ASP A 187 -20.50 -0.22 -5.27
CA ASP A 187 -21.49 0.08 -4.24
C ASP A 187 -20.98 1.30 -3.46
N ARG A 188 -21.67 2.42 -3.65
CA ARG A 188 -21.37 3.71 -3.03
C ARG A 188 -21.17 3.55 -1.52
N SER A 189 -21.99 2.70 -0.89
CA SER A 189 -21.93 2.46 0.55
C SER A 189 -20.63 1.78 0.95
N GLN A 190 -20.13 0.82 0.16
CA GLN A 190 -18.85 0.17 0.41
C GLN A 190 -17.67 1.11 0.20
N LEU A 191 -17.71 2.00 -0.79
CA LEU A 191 -16.62 2.95 -1.00
C LEU A 191 -16.52 3.97 0.13
N GLU A 192 -17.66 4.47 0.61
CA GLU A 192 -17.72 5.36 1.78
C GLU A 192 -17.22 4.66 3.05
N LEU A 193 -17.61 3.39 3.28
CA LEU A 193 -17.08 2.60 4.40
C LEU A 193 -15.57 2.42 4.29
N ARG A 194 -15.05 2.07 3.11
CA ARG A 194 -13.60 1.95 2.87
C ARG A 194 -12.89 3.28 3.16
N LYS A 195 -13.50 4.41 2.78
CA LYS A 195 -12.93 5.74 3.03
C LYS A 195 -12.90 6.05 4.52
N ALA A 196 -13.98 5.77 5.24
CA ALA A 196 -14.06 5.97 6.68
C ALA A 196 -13.01 5.12 7.43
N VAL A 197 -12.85 3.86 7.04
CA VAL A 197 -11.81 2.97 7.62
C VAL A 197 -10.41 3.49 7.28
N ILE A 198 -10.13 3.85 6.02
CA ILE A 198 -8.83 4.40 5.62
C ILE A 198 -8.51 5.68 6.41
N LYS A 199 -9.48 6.60 6.55
CA LYS A 199 -9.33 7.86 7.29
C LYS A 199 -8.95 7.64 8.76
N ALA A 200 -9.35 6.53 9.36
CA ALA A 200 -8.98 6.20 10.73
C ALA A 200 -7.49 5.83 10.88
N ILE A 201 -6.75 5.60 9.78
CA ILE A 201 -5.30 5.38 9.82
C ILE A 201 -4.62 6.68 10.23
N GLN A 202 -4.03 6.70 11.42
CA GLN A 202 -3.34 7.86 11.96
C GLN A 202 -2.08 7.38 12.65
N TYR A 203 -0.94 7.90 12.22
CA TYR A 203 0.34 7.62 12.86
C TYR A 203 0.70 8.82 13.73
N GLN A 204 1.03 8.55 14.99
CA GLN A 204 1.73 9.56 15.80
C GLN A 204 3.12 9.69 15.22
N VAL A 205 3.38 10.83 14.58
CA VAL A 205 4.70 11.20 14.09
C VAL A 205 5.19 12.26 15.06
N PRO A 206 6.14 11.94 15.97
CA PRO A 206 6.55 12.85 17.04
C PRO A 206 7.09 14.21 16.57
N TRP A 207 7.41 14.36 15.28
CA TRP A 207 7.93 15.59 14.67
C TRP A 207 6.94 16.30 13.72
N LEU A 208 5.66 15.89 13.69
CA LEU A 208 4.57 16.56 12.96
C LEU A 208 3.66 17.36 13.89
N VAL A 209 4.17 17.71 15.08
CA VAL A 209 3.55 18.69 15.96
C VAL A 209 4.36 19.98 15.79
N ASP A 210 3.64 21.06 15.47
CA ASP A 210 4.04 22.46 15.36
C ASP A 210 4.87 22.87 14.13
N HIS A 211 4.17 23.35 13.09
CA HIS A 211 4.46 24.62 12.39
C HIS A 211 3.13 25.34 12.15
#